data_AF-A0A938F8Y4-F1
#
_entry.id   AF-A0A938F8Y4-F1
#
_cell.length_a   1.000
_cell.length_b   1.000
_cell.length_c   1.000
_cell.angle_alpha   90.00
_cell.angle_beta   90.00
_cell.angle_gamma   90.00
#
_symmetry.space_group_name_H-M   'P 1'
#
loop_
_entity.id
_entity.type
_entity.pdbx_description
1 polymer ?
#
loop_
_entity_poly.entity_id
_entity_poly.type
_entity_poly.pdbx_seq_one_letter_code
_entity_poly.pdbx_strand_id
1 'polypeptide(L)'
;MNVGDEFVVDISSIAHGGHFVARHEGRVIFVRHAISGEKVKVRITEISKNFARGDAIEVINPSQHRIPPACRFARPDGCGGCDFQHIAPQAQRSFKAAIIKEQFKRLAKMDIDIEVEEVAPILGWRSRMEFTVSENRKISMFQARSNKLIEIDECKIAHESIKISELNNQKLPVGKKVDVAVGSDGKSVISIEGVENFTLVNQSVNGFEFSLTPESFWQSHMAAPRTLSDAVLKFAELRSGDHLYDLYSGVGLFASAALGIVGETGRITMIEESPNAVTDAKRNFANYPNVEIVEGKVERELKRFVKGDVVVIDPPRSGAGERVIRQILALSPRTLIYVACDPAALARDTEILERFDYSLDGLRAFDLFPMTQHIESVARFIRRG
;
A
#
# COMPACT_ATOMS: atom_id res chain seq x y z
N MET A 1 10.77 -15.36 29.77
CA MET A 1 9.79 -14.78 28.83
C MET A 1 9.14 -15.89 28.00
N ASN A 2 7.84 -16.07 28.19
CA ASN A 2 6.93 -17.01 27.52
C ASN A 2 5.75 -16.24 26.91
N VAL A 3 5.00 -16.88 26.00
CA VAL A 3 3.73 -16.32 25.48
C VAL A 3 2.74 -16.25 26.64
N GLY A 4 2.06 -15.11 26.78
CA GLY A 4 1.15 -14.80 27.87
C GLY A 4 1.79 -14.06 29.05
N ASP A 5 3.13 -14.04 29.17
CA ASP A 5 3.81 -13.25 30.20
C ASP A 5 3.50 -11.75 30.03
N GLU A 6 3.39 -11.04 31.16
CA GLU A 6 3.11 -9.61 31.19
C GLU A 6 4.24 -8.83 31.87
N PHE A 7 4.70 -7.75 31.24
CA PHE A 7 5.81 -6.93 31.73
C PHE A 7 5.47 -5.44 31.66
N VAL A 8 5.92 -4.67 32.65
CA VAL A 8 5.92 -3.21 32.56
C VAL A 8 7.22 -2.77 31.89
N VAL A 9 7.09 -2.04 30.77
CA VAL A 9 8.23 -1.60 29.97
C VAL A 9 8.05 -0.16 29.49
N ASP A 10 9.19 0.51 29.27
CA ASP A 10 9.25 1.80 28.60
C ASP A 10 9.33 1.60 27.08
N ILE A 11 8.56 2.38 26.34
CA ILE A 11 8.46 2.33 24.89
C ILE A 11 9.39 3.37 24.27
N SER A 12 10.30 2.90 23.42
CA SER A 12 11.36 3.70 22.80
C SER A 12 10.96 4.20 21.42
N SER A 13 11.56 3.68 20.34
CA SER A 13 11.32 4.13 18.96
C SER A 13 10.19 3.35 18.28
N ILE A 14 9.67 3.90 17.19
CA ILE A 14 8.92 3.11 16.21
C ILE A 14 9.89 2.24 15.39
N ALA A 15 9.41 1.11 14.90
CA ALA A 15 10.07 0.27 13.92
C ALA A 15 9.16 0.06 12.70
N HIS A 16 9.77 -0.20 11.55
CA HIS A 16 9.05 -0.62 10.34
C HIS A 16 8.14 -1.83 10.63
N GLY A 17 6.90 -1.82 10.12
CA GLY A 17 5.93 -2.86 10.38
C GLY A 17 4.85 -2.50 11.40
N GLY A 18 4.75 -1.24 11.85
CA GLY A 18 3.68 -0.79 12.76
C GLY A 18 3.87 -1.12 14.23
N HIS A 19 5.11 -1.39 14.63
CA HIS A 19 5.44 -1.75 16.00
C HIS A 19 6.29 -0.67 16.65
N PHE A 20 6.16 -0.52 17.95
CA PHE A 20 7.10 0.24 18.77
C PHE A 20 8.05 -0.71 19.50
N VAL A 21 9.21 -0.22 19.88
CA VAL A 21 10.28 -1.04 20.44
C VAL A 21 10.34 -0.86 21.95
N ALA A 22 10.33 -1.97 22.67
CA ALA A 22 10.70 -2.04 24.07
C ALA A 22 11.86 -3.02 24.27
N ARG A 23 12.54 -2.94 25.41
CA ARG A 23 13.53 -3.94 25.83
C ARG A 23 13.23 -4.41 27.24
N HIS A 24 13.30 -5.72 27.44
CA HIS A 24 13.19 -6.35 28.75
C HIS A 24 14.28 -7.41 28.86
N GLU A 25 15.13 -7.31 29.89
CA GLU A 25 16.26 -8.22 30.12
C GLU A 25 17.15 -8.43 28.88
N GLY A 26 17.47 -7.34 28.18
CA GLY A 26 18.29 -7.36 26.97
C GLY A 26 17.58 -7.81 25.69
N ARG A 27 16.37 -8.38 25.80
CA ARG A 27 15.58 -8.85 24.66
C ARG A 27 14.70 -7.75 24.07
N VAL A 28 14.68 -7.65 22.74
CA VAL A 28 13.81 -6.72 22.00
C VAL A 28 12.38 -7.24 21.96
N ILE A 29 11.41 -6.37 22.24
CA ILE A 29 9.99 -6.63 22.11
C ILE A 29 9.39 -5.64 21.11
N PHE A 30 8.74 -6.14 20.06
CA PHE A 30 7.93 -5.34 19.15
C PHE A 30 6.50 -5.25 19.68
N VAL A 31 6.09 -4.05 20.08
CA VAL A 31 4.85 -3.78 20.80
C VAL A 31 3.86 -3.08 19.88
N ARG A 32 2.68 -3.69 19.66
CA ARG A 32 1.54 -3.01 19.02
C ARG A 32 0.72 -2.27 20.09
N HIS A 33 -0.11 -1.33 19.65
CA HIS A 33 -0.98 -0.51 20.51
C HIS A 33 -0.25 0.43 21.48
N ALA A 34 1.07 0.57 21.36
CA ALA A 34 1.91 1.50 22.11
C ALA A 34 2.28 2.75 21.29
N ILE A 35 2.88 3.75 21.93
CA ILE A 35 3.49 4.94 21.33
C ILE A 35 4.85 5.20 21.99
N SER A 36 5.82 5.73 21.23
CA SER A 36 7.08 6.24 21.76
C SER A 36 6.89 7.16 22.97
N GLY A 37 7.71 6.94 24.02
CA GLY A 37 7.68 7.71 25.27
C GLY A 37 6.70 7.20 26.32
N GLU A 38 5.93 6.15 26.02
CA GLU A 38 4.98 5.58 26.98
C GLU A 38 5.62 4.60 27.95
N LYS A 39 4.97 4.45 29.12
CA LYS A 39 5.14 3.29 29.99
C LYS A 39 3.88 2.45 29.91
N VAL A 40 4.02 1.18 29.54
CA VAL A 40 2.88 0.29 29.29
C VAL A 40 3.10 -1.09 29.90
N LYS A 41 2.00 -1.78 30.21
CA LYS A 41 2.01 -3.21 30.47
C LYS A 41 1.84 -3.94 29.15
N VAL A 42 2.84 -4.74 28.76
CA VAL A 42 2.84 -5.52 27.52
C VAL A 42 2.55 -6.98 27.84
N ARG A 43 1.63 -7.60 27.10
CA ARG A 43 1.44 -9.05 27.07
C ARG A 43 2.16 -9.65 25.86
N ILE A 44 3.01 -10.65 26.08
CA ILE A 44 3.73 -11.33 24.99
C ILE A 44 2.78 -12.21 24.20
N THR A 45 2.77 -12.02 22.88
CA THR A 45 1.91 -12.75 21.93
C THR A 45 2.70 -13.71 21.04
N GLU A 46 3.98 -13.45 20.79
CA GLU A 46 4.83 -14.29 19.95
C GLU A 46 6.29 -14.25 20.44
N ILE A 47 6.98 -15.39 20.35
CA ILE A 47 8.40 -15.53 20.68
C ILE A 47 9.14 -16.03 19.46
N SER A 48 10.19 -15.30 19.06
CA SER A 48 11.13 -15.69 18.01
C SER A 48 12.53 -15.87 18.58
N LYS A 49 13.51 -16.33 17.79
CA LYS A 49 14.88 -16.55 18.26
C LYS A 49 15.53 -15.29 18.87
N ASN A 50 15.33 -14.12 18.25
CA ASN A 50 16.06 -12.90 18.59
C ASN A 50 15.20 -11.78 19.20
N PHE A 51 13.88 -11.93 19.19
CA PHE A 51 12.94 -10.91 19.66
C PHE A 51 11.65 -11.57 20.15
N ALA A 52 10.78 -10.77 20.76
CA ALA A 52 9.40 -11.14 21.05
C ALA A 52 8.43 -10.10 20.43
N ARG A 53 7.16 -10.45 20.33
CA ARG A 53 6.08 -9.51 20.02
C ARG A 53 5.08 -9.49 21.17
N GLY A 54 4.42 -8.35 21.34
CA GLY A 54 3.36 -8.21 22.31
C GLY A 54 2.41 -7.08 22.01
N ASP A 55 1.32 -7.04 22.77
CA ASP A 55 0.34 -5.95 22.74
C ASP A 55 0.43 -5.16 24.03
N ALA A 56 0.39 -3.83 23.94
CA ALA A 56 0.15 -2.98 25.10
C ALA A 56 -1.30 -3.16 25.56
N ILE A 57 -1.48 -3.84 26.69
CA ILE A 57 -2.81 -4.15 27.27
C ILE A 57 -3.25 -3.10 28.29
N GLU A 58 -2.32 -2.31 28.81
CA GLU A 58 -2.55 -1.22 29.75
C GLU A 58 -1.53 -0.11 29.51
N VAL A 59 -1.97 1.15 29.53
CA VAL A 59 -1.11 2.33 29.36
C VAL A 59 -1.01 3.03 30.70
N ILE A 60 0.18 2.98 31.33
CA ILE A 60 0.44 3.50 32.67
C ILE A 60 0.81 4.99 32.60
N ASN A 61 1.66 5.35 31.64
CA ASN A 61 1.99 6.75 31.33
C ASN A 61 1.76 6.99 29.84
N PRO A 62 0.65 7.64 29.44
CA PRO A 62 0.30 7.84 28.03
C PRO A 62 1.13 8.93 27.38
N SER A 63 1.37 8.78 26.07
CA SER A 63 1.96 9.84 25.25
C SER A 63 0.95 10.97 25.06
N GLN A 64 1.43 12.21 24.92
CA GLN A 64 0.58 13.35 24.51
C GLN A 64 -0.13 13.15 23.16
N HIS A 65 0.39 12.22 22.34
CA HIS A 65 -0.19 11.90 21.04
C HIS A 65 -1.24 10.77 21.10
N ARG A 66 -1.49 10.20 22.28
CA ARG A 66 -2.48 9.14 22.44
C ARG A 66 -3.89 9.73 22.41
N ILE A 67 -4.75 9.15 21.60
CA ILE A 67 -6.18 9.45 21.53
C ILE A 67 -7.01 8.17 21.69
N PRO A 68 -8.28 8.26 22.10
CA PRO A 68 -9.19 7.12 22.05
C PRO A 68 -9.39 6.64 20.60
N PRO A 69 -9.24 5.33 20.31
CA PRO A 69 -9.54 4.78 19.00
C PRO A 69 -11.00 5.02 18.59
N ALA A 70 -11.22 5.46 17.35
CA ALA A 70 -12.57 5.65 16.81
C ALA A 70 -13.34 4.33 16.62
N CYS A 71 -12.61 3.24 16.35
CA CYS A 71 -13.16 1.90 16.17
C CYS A 71 -12.96 1.07 17.43
N ARG A 72 -14.06 0.55 17.98
CA ARG A 72 -14.00 -0.33 19.16
C ARG A 72 -13.20 -1.62 18.92
N PHE A 73 -13.08 -2.08 17.66
CA PHE A 73 -12.32 -3.28 17.31
C PHE A 73 -10.81 -3.02 17.21
N ALA A 74 -10.35 -1.76 17.17
CA ALA A 74 -8.94 -1.39 17.14
C ALA A 74 -8.33 -1.40 18.54
N ARG A 75 -8.18 -2.61 19.10
CA ARG A 75 -7.71 -2.86 20.47
C ARG A 75 -6.94 -4.18 20.52
N PRO A 76 -6.15 -4.45 21.59
CA PRO A 76 -5.60 -5.77 21.84
C PRO A 76 -6.67 -6.86 21.73
N ASP A 77 -6.29 -7.99 21.17
CA ASP A 77 -7.17 -9.11 20.82
C ASP A 77 -8.27 -8.84 19.79
N GLY A 78 -8.37 -7.62 19.26
CA GLY A 78 -9.37 -7.20 18.28
C GLY A 78 -8.95 -7.40 16.82
N CYS A 79 -9.55 -6.60 15.93
CA CYS A 79 -9.30 -6.64 14.49
C CYS A 79 -7.86 -6.22 14.17
N GLY A 80 -7.19 -6.97 13.30
CA GLY A 80 -5.82 -6.69 12.86
C GLY A 80 -5.68 -5.60 11.78
N GLY A 81 -6.78 -4.99 11.34
CA GLY A 81 -6.79 -4.10 10.18
C GLY A 81 -6.26 -2.69 10.40
N CYS A 82 -6.19 -2.21 11.65
CA CYS A 82 -5.65 -0.88 11.97
C CYS A 82 -4.62 -0.98 13.10
N ASP A 83 -3.49 -0.31 12.92
CA ASP A 83 -2.37 -0.32 13.87
C ASP A 83 -2.31 0.94 14.72
N PHE A 84 -2.82 2.07 14.21
CA PHE A 84 -2.52 3.41 14.75
C PHE A 84 -3.75 4.22 15.18
N GLN A 85 -4.94 3.62 15.32
CA GLN A 85 -6.13 4.40 15.72
C GLN A 85 -6.00 5.07 17.09
N HIS A 86 -5.12 4.57 17.96
CA HIS A 86 -4.82 5.19 19.25
C HIS A 86 -3.84 6.37 19.16
N ILE A 87 -3.40 6.75 17.96
CA ILE A 87 -2.40 7.79 17.71
C ILE A 87 -3.04 8.95 16.96
N ALA A 88 -2.81 10.18 17.40
CA ALA A 88 -3.26 11.38 16.70
C ALA A 88 -2.78 11.40 15.23
N PRO A 89 -3.63 11.74 14.24
CA PRO A 89 -3.28 11.61 12.80
C PRO A 89 -1.97 12.29 12.39
N GLN A 90 -1.70 13.50 12.88
CA GLN A 90 -0.44 14.20 12.61
C GLN A 90 0.77 13.41 13.13
N ALA A 91 0.68 12.83 14.33
CA ALA A 91 1.75 12.03 14.89
C ALA A 91 1.95 10.71 14.12
N GLN A 92 0.88 10.11 13.56
CA GLN A 92 1.01 8.95 12.66
C GLN A 92 1.94 9.28 11.49
N ARG A 93 1.73 10.42 10.84
CA ARG A 93 2.56 10.87 9.71
C ARG A 93 4.00 11.15 10.12
N SER A 94 4.22 11.77 11.29
CA SER A 94 5.58 11.96 11.82
C SER A 94 6.31 10.63 12.07
N PHE A 95 5.60 9.62 12.59
CA PHE A 95 6.18 8.29 12.78
C PHE A 95 6.45 7.57 11.46
N LYS A 96 5.55 7.70 10.49
CA LYS A 96 5.74 7.18 9.12
C LYS A 96 6.97 7.82 8.46
N ALA A 97 7.13 9.13 8.57
CA ALA A 97 8.30 9.86 8.08
C ALA A 97 9.59 9.36 8.75
N ALA A 98 9.58 9.16 10.07
CA ALA A 98 10.73 8.61 10.80
C ALA A 98 11.14 7.22 10.30
N ILE A 99 10.18 6.35 9.96
CA ILE A 99 10.45 5.03 9.36
C ILE A 99 11.16 5.20 8.01
N ILE A 100 10.66 6.05 7.12
CA ILE A 100 11.29 6.28 5.80
C ILE A 100 12.73 6.77 6.00
N LYS A 101 12.95 7.79 6.84
CA LYS A 101 14.28 8.34 7.15
C LYS A 101 15.22 7.26 7.67
N GLU A 102 14.77 6.40 8.59
CA GLU A 102 15.57 5.30 9.12
C GLU A 102 15.94 4.28 8.03
N GLN A 103 15.00 3.88 7.17
CA GLN A 103 15.27 2.92 6.10
C GLN A 103 16.27 3.47 5.08
N PHE A 104 16.12 4.73 4.65
CA PHE A 104 17.06 5.38 3.73
C PHE A 104 18.44 5.53 4.36
N LYS A 105 18.53 5.96 5.62
CA LYS A 105 19.81 6.07 6.33
C LYS A 105 20.54 4.73 6.40
N ARG A 106 19.81 3.65 6.70
CA ARG A 106 20.40 2.32 6.91
C ARG A 106 20.71 1.58 5.61
N LEU A 107 19.82 1.64 4.63
CA LEU A 107 19.86 0.80 3.43
C LEU A 107 20.40 1.57 2.21
N ALA A 108 19.97 2.82 2.03
CA ALA A 108 20.47 3.71 0.97
C ALA A 108 21.73 4.48 1.36
N LYS A 109 22.08 4.52 2.65
CA LYS A 109 23.16 5.36 3.21
C LYS A 109 22.94 6.85 2.94
N MET A 110 21.67 7.26 2.92
CA MET A 110 21.25 8.63 2.63
C MET A 110 20.55 9.24 3.83
N ASP A 111 20.93 10.46 4.18
CA ASP A 111 20.13 11.28 5.08
C ASP A 111 19.15 12.09 4.22
N ILE A 112 17.86 11.89 4.46
CA ILE A 112 16.79 12.54 3.70
C ILE A 112 15.89 13.30 4.65
N ASP A 113 15.41 14.44 4.19
CA ASP A 113 14.27 15.10 4.82
C ASP A 113 13.01 14.78 4.03
N ILE A 114 11.97 14.35 4.73
CA ILE A 114 10.73 13.90 4.13
C ILE A 114 9.58 14.13 5.10
N GLU A 115 8.50 14.66 4.56
CA GLU A 115 7.21 14.72 5.21
C GLU A 115 6.27 13.71 4.55
N VAL A 116 5.42 13.09 5.37
CA VAL A 116 4.33 12.26 4.86
C VAL A 116 3.11 13.17 4.75
N GLU A 117 2.66 13.36 3.51
CA GLU A 117 1.53 14.21 3.17
C GLU A 117 0.21 13.56 3.60
N GLU A 118 -0.70 14.36 4.15
CA GLU A 118 -2.04 13.89 4.47
C GLU A 118 -2.85 13.68 3.19
N VAL A 119 -3.56 12.55 3.12
CA VAL A 119 -4.56 12.31 2.10
C VAL A 119 -5.91 12.09 2.79
N ALA A 120 -6.85 12.97 2.48
CA ALA A 120 -8.18 12.95 3.06
C ALA A 120 -9.13 12.05 2.23
N PRO A 121 -10.15 11.44 2.86
CA PRO A 121 -10.44 11.50 4.31
C PRO A 121 -9.60 10.50 5.12
N ILE A 122 -9.39 10.76 6.42
CA ILE A 122 -8.61 9.86 7.31
C ILE A 122 -9.40 8.66 7.85
N LEU A 123 -10.72 8.70 7.70
CA LEU A 123 -11.69 7.63 7.98
C LEU A 123 -12.62 7.52 6.77
N GLY A 124 -13.32 6.40 6.61
CA GLY A 124 -14.21 6.20 5.46
C GLY A 124 -13.52 6.17 4.08
N TRP A 125 -12.19 6.05 4.04
CA TRP A 125 -11.41 6.15 2.80
C TRP A 125 -11.38 4.85 1.99
N ARG A 126 -11.58 3.71 2.65
CA ARG A 126 -11.31 2.39 2.09
C ARG A 126 -12.47 1.91 1.22
N SER A 127 -12.32 2.06 -0.09
CA SER A 127 -13.32 1.68 -1.09
C SER A 127 -13.29 0.21 -1.47
N ARG A 128 -12.26 -0.54 -1.05
CA ARG A 128 -12.17 -1.99 -1.29
C ARG A 128 -11.82 -2.76 -0.03
N MET A 129 -12.62 -3.77 0.27
CA MET A 129 -12.43 -4.63 1.44
C MET A 129 -12.75 -6.08 1.09
N GLU A 130 -11.84 -6.98 1.48
CA GLU A 130 -12.06 -8.42 1.49
C GLU A 130 -12.40 -8.81 2.94
N PHE A 131 -13.48 -9.57 3.10
CA PHE A 131 -13.92 -10.12 4.38
C PHE A 131 -13.93 -11.64 4.33
N THR A 132 -13.86 -12.28 5.50
CA THR A 132 -14.11 -13.73 5.63
C THR A 132 -15.39 -13.95 6.44
N VAL A 133 -16.22 -14.88 5.99
CA VAL A 133 -17.49 -15.20 6.67
C VAL A 133 -17.24 -16.19 7.81
N SER A 134 -17.63 -15.82 9.03
CA SER A 134 -17.50 -16.67 10.23
C SER A 134 -18.50 -17.84 10.23
N GLU A 135 -18.35 -18.74 11.22
CA GLU A 135 -19.31 -19.80 11.51
C GLU A 135 -20.73 -19.28 11.80
N ASN A 136 -20.86 -18.07 12.38
CA ASN A 136 -22.15 -17.42 12.60
C ASN A 136 -22.70 -16.71 11.35
N ARG A 137 -22.06 -16.91 10.19
CA ARG A 137 -22.39 -16.26 8.91
C ARG A 137 -22.27 -14.74 8.96
N LYS A 138 -21.33 -14.23 9.75
CA LYS A 138 -21.04 -12.79 9.87
C LYS A 138 -19.75 -12.43 9.17
N ILE A 139 -19.72 -11.23 8.61
CA ILE A 139 -18.53 -10.60 8.06
C ILE A 139 -17.51 -10.44 9.18
N SER A 140 -16.28 -10.89 8.91
CA SER A 140 -15.19 -10.91 9.89
C SER A 140 -13.88 -10.47 9.27
N MET A 141 -12.99 -9.98 10.13
CA MET A 141 -11.59 -9.68 9.83
C MET A 141 -10.69 -10.55 10.69
N PHE A 142 -9.50 -10.86 10.20
CA PHE A 142 -8.51 -11.57 11.02
C PHE A 142 -7.97 -10.68 12.14
N GLN A 143 -7.79 -11.30 13.30
CA GLN A 143 -6.92 -10.76 14.35
C GLN A 143 -5.48 -10.69 13.81
N ALA A 144 -4.71 -9.69 14.25
CA ALA A 144 -3.34 -9.51 13.75
C ALA A 144 -2.47 -10.76 13.97
N ARG A 145 -1.80 -11.20 12.90
CA ARG A 145 -0.90 -12.38 12.88
C ARG A 145 -1.57 -13.66 13.42
N SER A 146 -2.87 -13.82 13.21
CA SER A 146 -3.67 -14.94 13.73
C SER A 146 -4.71 -15.37 12.70
N ASN A 147 -5.09 -16.65 12.70
CA ASN A 147 -6.21 -17.16 11.90
C ASN A 147 -7.56 -16.99 12.61
N LYS A 148 -7.58 -16.33 13.78
CA LYS A 148 -8.79 -16.05 14.53
C LYS A 148 -9.60 -14.96 13.82
N LEU A 149 -10.84 -15.28 13.50
CA LEU A 149 -11.81 -14.31 12.96
C LEU A 149 -12.40 -13.45 14.09
N ILE A 150 -12.49 -12.15 13.81
CA ILE A 150 -13.16 -11.15 14.63
C ILE A 150 -14.37 -10.67 13.84
N GLU A 151 -15.55 -11.05 14.29
CA GLU A 151 -16.81 -10.57 13.73
C GLU A 151 -16.93 -9.06 13.95
N ILE A 152 -17.27 -8.34 12.88
CA ILE A 152 -17.45 -6.88 12.91
C ILE A 152 -18.83 -6.51 12.39
N ASP A 153 -19.41 -5.47 12.97
CA ASP A 153 -20.68 -4.88 12.55
C ASP A 153 -20.51 -3.49 11.91
N GLU A 154 -19.32 -2.90 12.09
CA GLU A 154 -18.90 -1.63 11.51
C GLU A 154 -17.38 -1.62 11.26
N CYS A 155 -16.93 -0.75 10.37
CA CYS A 155 -15.52 -0.48 10.17
C CYS A 155 -15.32 1.01 9.85
N LYS A 156 -14.66 1.76 10.75
CA LYS A 156 -14.53 3.22 10.63
C LYS A 156 -13.69 3.68 9.45
N ILE A 157 -12.83 2.82 8.89
CA ILE A 157 -12.05 3.15 7.68
C ILE A 157 -12.78 2.75 6.39
N ALA A 158 -13.81 1.91 6.46
CA ALA A 158 -14.57 1.47 5.30
C ALA A 158 -15.38 2.63 4.70
N HIS A 159 -15.40 2.73 3.37
CA HIS A 159 -16.26 3.68 2.68
C HIS A 159 -17.72 3.50 3.09
N GLU A 160 -18.48 4.60 3.14
CA GLU A 160 -19.86 4.58 3.62
C GLU A 160 -20.79 3.67 2.81
N SER A 161 -20.47 3.41 1.54
CA SER A 161 -21.20 2.46 0.69
C SER A 161 -20.97 0.99 1.07
N ILE A 162 -19.97 0.68 1.90
CA ILE A 162 -19.72 -0.68 2.40
C ILE A 162 -20.58 -0.89 3.66
N LYS A 163 -21.82 -1.33 3.45
CA LYS A 163 -22.83 -1.51 4.51
C LYS A 163 -22.67 -2.84 5.26
N ILE A 164 -21.67 -2.93 6.15
CA ILE A 164 -21.36 -4.16 6.91
C ILE A 164 -22.56 -4.71 7.69
N SER A 165 -23.35 -3.86 8.32
CA SER A 165 -24.54 -4.30 9.08
C SER A 165 -25.59 -4.95 8.16
N GLU A 166 -25.75 -4.47 6.94
CA GLU A 166 -26.65 -5.07 5.94
C GLU A 166 -26.11 -6.40 5.42
N LEU A 167 -24.81 -6.50 5.14
CA LEU A 167 -24.15 -7.76 4.78
C LEU A 167 -24.37 -8.84 5.85
N ASN A 168 -24.25 -8.45 7.12
CA ASN A 168 -24.49 -9.33 8.26
C ASN A 168 -25.93 -9.84 8.39
N ASN A 169 -26.91 -9.21 7.71
CA ASN A 169 -28.30 -9.68 7.66
C ASN A 169 -28.55 -10.65 6.51
N GLN A 170 -27.58 -10.85 5.62
CA GLN A 170 -27.67 -11.81 4.52
C GLN A 170 -27.26 -13.22 4.94
N LYS A 171 -27.71 -14.23 4.20
CA LYS A 171 -27.29 -15.62 4.39
C LYS A 171 -25.98 -15.89 3.65
N LEU A 172 -24.87 -15.42 4.21
CA LEU A 172 -23.54 -15.57 3.62
C LEU A 172 -23.00 -17.01 3.79
N PRO A 173 -22.22 -17.53 2.82
CA PRO A 173 -21.61 -18.86 2.91
C PRO A 173 -20.42 -18.87 3.87
N VAL A 174 -20.45 -19.75 4.87
CA VAL A 174 -19.41 -19.86 5.91
C VAL A 174 -18.04 -20.16 5.29
N GLY A 175 -17.00 -19.50 5.82
CA GLY A 175 -15.60 -19.71 5.43
C GLY A 175 -15.21 -19.10 4.08
N LYS A 176 -16.17 -18.55 3.33
CA LYS A 176 -15.92 -17.91 2.03
C LYS A 176 -15.50 -16.46 2.18
N LYS A 177 -14.79 -15.97 1.16
CA LYS A 177 -14.46 -14.55 1.04
C LYS A 177 -15.62 -13.75 0.45
N VAL A 178 -15.77 -12.53 0.94
CA VAL A 178 -16.70 -11.53 0.42
C VAL A 178 -15.90 -10.27 0.12
N ASP A 179 -15.75 -9.96 -1.15
CA ASP A 179 -15.09 -8.76 -1.64
C ASP A 179 -16.13 -7.68 -1.91
N VAL A 180 -15.90 -6.49 -1.38
CA VAL A 180 -16.75 -5.31 -1.63
C VAL A 180 -15.89 -4.22 -2.21
N ALA A 181 -16.29 -3.72 -3.38
CA ALA A 181 -15.60 -2.67 -4.09
C ALA A 181 -16.56 -1.53 -4.44
N VAL A 182 -16.17 -0.30 -4.15
CA VAL A 182 -16.97 0.91 -4.43
C VAL A 182 -16.45 1.58 -5.70
N GLY A 183 -17.34 1.80 -6.67
CA GLY A 183 -17.08 2.55 -7.89
C GLY A 183 -17.02 4.06 -7.66
N SER A 184 -16.52 4.79 -8.64
CA SER A 184 -16.51 6.27 -8.62
C SER A 184 -17.91 6.88 -8.65
N ASP A 185 -18.94 6.10 -9.03
CA ASP A 185 -20.36 6.48 -8.94
C ASP A 185 -20.96 6.27 -7.52
N GLY A 186 -20.15 5.85 -6.55
CA GLY A 186 -20.54 5.61 -5.17
C GLY A 186 -21.25 4.26 -4.94
N LYS A 187 -21.47 3.44 -5.98
CA LYS A 187 -22.12 2.13 -5.83
C LYS A 187 -21.11 1.07 -5.42
N SER A 188 -21.52 0.21 -4.49
CA SER A 188 -20.75 -0.97 -4.10
C SER A 188 -21.12 -2.19 -4.95
N VAL A 189 -20.12 -2.91 -5.42
CA VAL A 189 -20.25 -4.25 -6.01
C VAL A 189 -19.73 -5.26 -5.01
N ILE A 190 -20.47 -6.37 -4.85
CA ILE A 190 -20.13 -7.45 -3.92
C ILE A 190 -19.80 -8.70 -4.73
N SER A 191 -18.61 -9.27 -4.55
CA SER A 191 -18.24 -10.58 -5.07
C SER A 191 -18.13 -11.57 -3.91
N ILE A 192 -18.63 -12.79 -4.11
CA ILE A 192 -18.58 -13.86 -3.11
C ILE A 192 -17.83 -15.01 -3.73
N GLU A 193 -16.81 -15.51 -3.03
CA GLU A 193 -15.98 -16.60 -3.50
C GLU A 193 -16.83 -17.84 -3.88
N GLY A 194 -16.70 -18.29 -5.13
CA GLY A 194 -17.43 -19.43 -5.68
C GLY A 194 -18.83 -19.09 -6.22
N VAL A 195 -19.22 -17.81 -6.24
CA VAL A 195 -20.43 -17.31 -6.88
C VAL A 195 -20.04 -16.48 -8.09
N GLU A 196 -20.56 -16.83 -9.27
CA GLU A 196 -20.30 -16.05 -10.48
C GLU A 196 -20.90 -14.64 -10.36
N ASN A 197 -20.06 -13.63 -10.56
CA ASN A 197 -20.48 -12.24 -10.65
C ASN A 197 -19.76 -11.55 -11.81
N PHE A 198 -20.52 -11.09 -12.80
CA PHE A 198 -20.00 -10.38 -13.98
C PHE A 198 -20.13 -8.86 -13.87
N THR A 199 -20.57 -8.35 -12.70
CA THR A 199 -20.73 -6.92 -12.46
C THR A 199 -19.38 -6.25 -12.39
N LEU A 200 -19.16 -5.26 -13.25
CA LEU A 200 -17.95 -4.46 -13.25
C LEU A 200 -18.05 -3.29 -12.27
N VAL A 201 -16.91 -2.92 -11.71
CA VAL A 201 -16.71 -1.72 -10.90
C VAL A 201 -16.17 -0.62 -11.80
N ASN A 202 -16.95 0.44 -11.97
CA ASN A 202 -16.53 1.57 -12.79
C ASN A 202 -15.73 2.58 -11.95
N GLN A 203 -14.59 3.03 -12.46
CA GLN A 203 -13.75 4.04 -11.82
C GLN A 203 -13.43 5.17 -12.80
N SER A 204 -13.34 6.40 -12.32
CA SER A 204 -12.98 7.56 -13.12
C SER A 204 -11.79 8.27 -12.49
N VAL A 205 -10.71 8.44 -13.25
CA VAL A 205 -9.51 9.15 -12.79
C VAL A 205 -9.03 10.05 -13.91
N ASN A 206 -8.89 11.35 -13.62
CA ASN A 206 -8.41 12.36 -14.58
C ASN A 206 -9.12 12.31 -15.94
N GLY A 207 -10.43 12.01 -15.94
CA GLY A 207 -11.27 11.94 -17.14
C GLY A 207 -11.20 10.61 -17.91
N PHE A 208 -10.39 9.64 -17.45
CA PHE A 208 -10.35 8.30 -18.01
C PHE A 208 -11.24 7.35 -17.20
N GLU A 209 -12.08 6.60 -17.92
CA GLU A 209 -12.99 5.62 -17.34
C GLU A 209 -12.38 4.21 -17.38
N PHE A 210 -12.43 3.52 -16.25
CA PHE A 210 -12.00 2.14 -16.11
C PHE A 210 -13.19 1.25 -15.77
N SER A 211 -13.29 0.11 -16.44
CA SER A 211 -14.28 -0.93 -16.14
C SER A 211 -13.57 -2.16 -15.62
N LEU A 212 -13.63 -2.38 -14.30
CA LEU A 212 -12.81 -3.35 -13.58
C LEU A 212 -13.60 -4.54 -13.08
N THR A 213 -12.99 -5.71 -13.05
CA THR A 213 -13.54 -6.84 -12.27
C THR A 213 -13.41 -6.58 -10.76
N PRO A 214 -14.31 -7.13 -9.92
CA PRO A 214 -14.23 -7.01 -8.46
C PRO A 214 -12.96 -7.64 -7.85
N GLU A 215 -12.27 -8.50 -8.58
CA GLU A 215 -11.06 -9.18 -8.12
C GLU A 215 -9.77 -8.47 -8.59
N SER A 216 -9.85 -7.65 -9.64
CA SER A 216 -8.70 -6.85 -10.10
C SER A 216 -8.24 -5.86 -9.03
N PHE A 217 -6.93 -5.76 -8.87
CA PHE A 217 -6.33 -4.80 -7.96
C PHE A 217 -6.70 -3.38 -8.37
N TRP A 218 -7.06 -2.58 -7.37
CA TRP A 218 -7.27 -1.15 -7.48
C TRP A 218 -6.89 -0.49 -6.16
N GLN A 219 -6.48 0.76 -6.24
CA GLN A 219 -6.07 1.51 -5.05
C GLN A 219 -7.22 1.57 -4.04
N SER A 220 -6.92 1.16 -2.79
CA SER A 220 -7.96 1.00 -1.77
C SER A 220 -8.48 2.33 -1.22
N HIS A 221 -7.68 3.39 -1.26
CA HIS A 221 -8.13 4.73 -0.87
C HIS A 221 -8.71 5.45 -2.08
N MET A 222 -9.92 6.00 -1.94
CA MET A 222 -10.60 6.67 -3.07
C MET A 222 -9.80 7.81 -3.73
N ALA A 223 -9.01 8.56 -2.95
CA ALA A 223 -8.14 9.62 -3.45
C ALA A 223 -6.80 9.12 -3.99
N ALA A 224 -6.41 7.87 -3.72
CA ALA A 224 -5.10 7.33 -4.13
C ALA A 224 -4.89 7.32 -5.65
N PRO A 225 -5.85 6.86 -6.49
CA PRO A 225 -5.64 6.84 -7.94
C PRO A 225 -5.23 8.20 -8.50
N ARG A 226 -5.93 9.27 -8.10
CA ARG A 226 -5.63 10.63 -8.52
C ARG A 226 -4.33 11.15 -7.90
N THR A 227 -4.17 10.99 -6.59
CA THR A 227 -2.99 11.47 -5.85
C THR A 227 -1.69 10.90 -6.41
N LEU A 228 -1.66 9.59 -6.65
CA LEU A 228 -0.50 8.90 -7.21
C LEU A 228 -0.28 9.26 -8.68
N SER A 229 -1.35 9.29 -9.50
CA SER A 229 -1.23 9.70 -10.91
C SER A 229 -0.65 11.11 -11.04
N ASP A 230 -1.16 12.06 -10.28
CA ASP A 230 -0.70 13.46 -10.33
C ASP A 230 0.75 13.59 -9.86
N ALA A 231 1.14 12.86 -8.81
CA ALA A 231 2.53 12.83 -8.33
C ALA A 231 3.49 12.20 -9.36
N VAL A 232 3.10 11.06 -9.94
CA VAL A 232 3.87 10.36 -10.97
C VAL A 232 4.03 11.23 -12.21
N LEU A 233 2.95 11.81 -12.75
CA LEU A 233 3.00 12.67 -13.93
C LEU A 233 3.88 13.90 -13.71
N LYS A 234 3.78 14.52 -12.53
CA LYS A 234 4.60 15.68 -12.18
C LYS A 234 6.09 15.34 -12.17
N PHE A 235 6.47 14.18 -11.64
CA PHE A 235 7.87 13.75 -11.61
C PHE A 235 8.36 13.18 -12.94
N ALA A 236 7.50 12.55 -13.72
CA ALA A 236 7.85 11.89 -14.96
C ALA A 236 8.40 12.87 -16.01
N GLU A 237 7.91 14.12 -16.01
CA GLU A 237 8.23 15.15 -17.01
C GLU A 237 8.09 14.62 -18.44
N LEU A 238 6.95 13.96 -18.68
CA LEU A 238 6.59 13.38 -19.97
C LEU A 238 6.51 14.46 -21.05
N ARG A 239 6.89 14.08 -22.26
CA ARG A 239 6.86 14.90 -23.47
C ARG A 239 6.05 14.20 -24.55
N SER A 240 5.49 15.00 -25.45
CA SER A 240 4.87 14.45 -26.66
C SER A 240 5.87 13.63 -27.46
N GLY A 241 5.47 12.43 -27.87
CA GLY A 241 6.32 11.48 -28.59
C GLY A 241 7.20 10.58 -27.71
N ASP A 242 7.21 10.74 -26.37
CA ASP A 242 7.97 9.85 -25.48
C ASP A 242 7.48 8.39 -25.61
N HIS A 243 8.38 7.44 -25.39
CA HIS A 243 8.03 6.06 -25.08
C HIS A 243 8.05 5.83 -23.57
N LEU A 244 6.86 5.70 -22.99
CA LEU A 244 6.64 5.37 -21.58
C LEU A 244 6.55 3.85 -21.38
N TYR A 245 7.23 3.34 -20.36
CA TYR A 245 7.01 2.01 -19.82
C TYR A 245 6.27 2.10 -18.48
N ASP A 246 5.13 1.42 -18.37
CA ASP A 246 4.40 1.21 -17.11
C ASP A 246 4.59 -0.25 -16.71
N LEU A 247 5.46 -0.51 -15.72
CA LEU A 247 5.82 -1.86 -15.30
C LEU A 247 5.09 -2.21 -14.01
N TYR A 248 4.60 -3.45 -13.92
CA TYR A 248 3.63 -3.85 -12.88
C TYR A 248 2.35 -3.01 -13.01
N SER A 249 1.93 -2.76 -14.26
CA SER A 249 0.96 -1.71 -14.58
C SER A 249 -0.44 -1.95 -14.03
N GLY A 250 -0.74 -3.18 -13.59
CA GLY A 250 -2.08 -3.59 -13.24
C GLY A 250 -3.06 -3.28 -14.37
N VAL A 251 -4.09 -2.51 -14.05
CA VAL A 251 -5.14 -2.11 -14.99
C VAL A 251 -4.81 -0.83 -15.78
N GLY A 252 -3.60 -0.29 -15.61
CA GLY A 252 -3.06 0.87 -16.36
C GLY A 252 -3.41 2.22 -15.76
N LEU A 253 -3.32 2.36 -14.44
CA LEU A 253 -3.57 3.65 -13.76
C LEU A 253 -2.63 4.77 -14.26
N PHE A 254 -1.32 4.50 -14.33
CA PHE A 254 -0.34 5.50 -14.76
C PHE A 254 -0.30 5.66 -16.28
N ALA A 255 -0.44 4.55 -17.01
CA ALA A 255 -0.62 4.56 -18.45
C ALA A 255 -1.77 5.48 -18.89
N SER A 256 -2.94 5.43 -18.25
CA SER A 256 -4.08 6.27 -18.65
C SER A 256 -3.80 7.76 -18.42
N ALA A 257 -3.15 8.09 -17.31
CA ALA A 257 -2.79 9.46 -16.96
C ALA A 257 -1.79 10.07 -17.96
N ALA A 258 -0.95 9.24 -18.59
CA ALA A 258 0.07 9.66 -19.54
C ALA A 258 -0.44 9.86 -20.98
N LEU A 259 -1.60 9.27 -21.34
CA LEU A 259 -2.12 9.23 -22.72
C LEU A 259 -2.12 10.59 -23.41
N GLY A 260 -2.70 11.60 -22.76
CA GLY A 260 -2.85 12.94 -23.34
C GLY A 260 -1.52 13.67 -23.53
N ILE A 261 -0.50 13.37 -22.72
CA ILE A 261 0.81 14.05 -22.77
C ILE A 261 1.71 13.39 -23.82
N VAL A 262 1.77 12.05 -23.82
CA VAL A 262 2.54 11.26 -24.77
C VAL A 262 1.99 11.47 -26.19
N GLY A 263 0.67 11.52 -26.33
CA GLY A 263 -0.02 11.76 -27.60
C GLY A 263 0.10 10.60 -28.59
N GLU A 264 -0.54 10.75 -29.75
CA GLU A 264 -0.63 9.70 -30.78
C GLU A 264 0.72 9.32 -31.41
N THR A 265 1.70 10.23 -31.38
CA THR A 265 3.05 10.00 -31.92
C THR A 265 3.98 9.27 -30.97
N GLY A 266 3.61 9.20 -29.68
CA GLY A 266 4.38 8.47 -28.67
C GLY A 266 3.87 7.05 -28.47
N ARG A 267 4.44 6.35 -27.49
CA ARG A 267 4.09 4.96 -27.19
C ARG A 267 4.01 4.71 -25.70
N ILE A 268 3.09 3.86 -25.29
CA ILE A 268 3.02 3.35 -23.92
C ILE A 268 3.14 1.83 -23.99
N THR A 269 4.07 1.25 -23.23
CA THR A 269 4.19 -0.20 -23.06
C THR A 269 3.89 -0.56 -21.62
N MET A 270 2.82 -1.31 -21.42
CA MET A 270 2.39 -1.86 -20.14
C MET A 270 2.90 -3.30 -20.00
N ILE A 271 3.48 -3.66 -18.85
CA ILE A 271 3.84 -5.05 -18.53
C ILE A 271 3.19 -5.48 -17.22
N GLU A 272 2.35 -6.50 -17.29
CA GLU A 272 1.54 -7.00 -16.16
C GLU A 272 1.45 -8.53 -16.19
N GLU A 273 1.58 -9.19 -15.03
CA GLU A 273 1.56 -10.66 -14.95
C GLU A 273 0.18 -11.25 -14.66
N SER A 274 -0.73 -10.48 -14.05
CA SER A 274 -2.07 -10.88 -13.66
C SER A 274 -3.00 -10.94 -14.88
N PRO A 275 -3.54 -12.12 -15.24
CA PRO A 275 -4.45 -12.25 -16.38
C PRO A 275 -5.73 -11.41 -16.23
N ASN A 276 -6.23 -11.26 -15.00
CA ASN A 276 -7.42 -10.43 -14.71
C ASN A 276 -7.14 -8.95 -14.99
N ALA A 277 -6.00 -8.45 -14.52
CA ALA A 277 -5.60 -7.06 -14.74
C ALA A 277 -5.33 -6.78 -16.22
N VAL A 278 -4.67 -7.71 -16.93
CA VAL A 278 -4.44 -7.61 -18.38
C VAL A 278 -5.75 -7.60 -19.16
N THR A 279 -6.73 -8.42 -18.76
CA THR A 279 -8.04 -8.46 -19.41
C THR A 279 -8.77 -7.12 -19.25
N ASP A 280 -8.77 -6.56 -18.04
CA ASP A 280 -9.37 -5.25 -17.77
C ASP A 280 -8.61 -4.13 -18.50
N ALA A 281 -7.27 -4.16 -18.53
CA ALA A 281 -6.46 -3.21 -19.28
C ALA A 281 -6.77 -3.27 -20.78
N LYS A 282 -6.82 -4.46 -21.40
CA LYS A 282 -7.16 -4.61 -22.82
C LYS A 282 -8.54 -4.03 -23.15
N ARG A 283 -9.50 -4.18 -22.24
CA ARG A 283 -10.83 -3.55 -22.37
C ARG A 283 -10.74 -2.03 -22.32
N ASN A 284 -10.05 -1.49 -21.31
CA ASN A 284 -9.97 -0.05 -21.07
C ASN A 284 -9.18 0.69 -22.18
N PHE A 285 -8.14 0.06 -22.73
CA PHE A 285 -7.26 0.66 -23.73
C PHE A 285 -7.57 0.25 -25.17
N ALA A 286 -8.70 -0.41 -25.44
CA ALA A 286 -9.03 -0.96 -26.76
C ALA A 286 -9.01 0.07 -27.92
N ASN A 287 -9.29 1.35 -27.60
CA ASN A 287 -9.32 2.44 -28.58
C ASN A 287 -8.01 3.23 -28.66
N TYR A 288 -6.94 2.78 -28.02
CA TYR A 288 -5.64 3.46 -27.96
C TYR A 288 -4.56 2.62 -28.64
N PRO A 289 -4.37 2.75 -29.97
CA PRO A 289 -3.45 1.90 -30.74
C PRO A 289 -1.98 2.11 -30.38
N ASN A 290 -1.64 3.22 -29.70
CA ASN A 290 -0.31 3.53 -29.20
C ASN A 290 0.01 2.89 -27.83
N VAL A 291 -0.93 2.11 -27.26
CA VAL A 291 -0.75 1.37 -26.01
C VAL A 291 -0.55 -0.12 -26.31
N GLU A 292 0.65 -0.62 -25.99
CA GLU A 292 0.97 -2.05 -26.05
C GLU A 292 0.84 -2.65 -24.65
N ILE A 293 0.03 -3.71 -24.52
CA ILE A 293 -0.13 -4.45 -23.26
C ILE A 293 0.54 -5.82 -23.40
N VAL A 294 1.56 -6.05 -22.59
CA VAL A 294 2.33 -7.30 -22.56
C VAL A 294 2.00 -8.08 -21.29
N GLU A 295 1.45 -9.27 -21.47
CA GLU A 295 1.17 -10.20 -20.38
C GLU A 295 2.41 -11.01 -20.01
N GLY A 296 2.91 -10.83 -18.78
CA GLY A 296 4.02 -11.59 -18.26
C GLY A 296 4.79 -10.89 -17.16
N LYS A 297 5.75 -11.62 -16.59
CA LYS A 297 6.66 -11.06 -15.58
C LYS A 297 7.54 -10.00 -16.21
N VAL A 298 7.59 -8.81 -15.61
CA VAL A 298 8.47 -7.69 -16.00
C VAL A 298 9.87 -8.18 -16.34
N GLU A 299 10.41 -9.02 -15.50
CA GLU A 299 11.80 -9.48 -15.56
C GLU A 299 12.11 -10.42 -16.73
N ARG A 300 11.05 -11.00 -17.32
CA ARG A 300 11.09 -11.83 -18.53
C ARG A 300 10.84 -10.97 -19.76
N GLU A 301 9.78 -10.17 -19.73
CA GLU A 301 9.29 -9.43 -20.90
C GLU A 301 10.12 -8.18 -21.22
N LEU A 302 10.67 -7.50 -20.20
CA LEU A 302 11.41 -6.24 -20.38
C LEU A 302 12.65 -6.40 -21.29
N LYS A 303 13.22 -7.62 -21.37
CA LYS A 303 14.37 -7.94 -22.24
C LYS A 303 14.08 -7.76 -23.74
N ARG A 304 12.81 -7.69 -24.14
CA ARG A 304 12.39 -7.51 -25.54
C ARG A 304 12.60 -6.07 -26.03
N PHE A 305 12.90 -5.16 -25.11
CA PHE A 305 12.99 -3.73 -25.36
C PHE A 305 14.41 -3.23 -25.14
N VAL A 306 14.81 -2.21 -25.92
CA VAL A 306 16.19 -1.70 -25.96
C VAL A 306 16.29 -0.19 -25.76
N LYS A 307 15.15 0.52 -25.70
CA LYS A 307 15.10 1.97 -25.50
C LYS A 307 13.77 2.37 -24.89
N GLY A 308 13.78 3.37 -24.01
CA GLY A 308 12.59 4.04 -23.48
C GLY A 308 12.95 5.42 -22.97
N ASP A 309 11.99 6.34 -22.96
CA ASP A 309 12.23 7.72 -22.49
C ASP A 309 11.91 7.87 -21.01
N VAL A 310 10.82 7.25 -20.56
CA VAL A 310 10.37 7.27 -19.16
C VAL A 310 9.95 5.87 -18.74
N VAL A 311 10.27 5.50 -17.51
CA VAL A 311 9.84 4.24 -16.91
C VAL A 311 9.13 4.55 -15.59
N VAL A 312 7.95 4.00 -15.38
CA VAL A 312 7.22 3.99 -14.11
C VAL A 312 7.16 2.55 -13.63
N ILE A 313 7.48 2.33 -12.35
CA ILE A 313 7.38 1.01 -11.71
C ILE A 313 6.59 1.09 -10.41
N ASP A 314 5.69 0.13 -10.19
CA ASP A 314 4.98 -0.09 -8.93
C ASP A 314 5.17 -1.56 -8.46
N PRO A 315 6.39 -1.94 -8.05
CA PRO A 315 6.72 -3.33 -7.76
C PRO A 315 6.06 -3.82 -6.45
N PRO A 316 5.99 -5.14 -6.24
CA PRO A 316 5.53 -5.71 -4.98
C PRO A 316 6.41 -5.29 -3.79
N ARG A 317 5.96 -5.57 -2.56
CA ARG A 317 6.66 -5.22 -1.30
C ARG A 317 8.11 -5.72 -1.17
N SER A 318 8.52 -6.69 -1.99
CA SER A 318 9.92 -7.12 -2.06
C SER A 318 10.85 -6.08 -2.70
N GLY A 319 10.31 -5.17 -3.52
CA GLY A 319 11.04 -4.31 -4.44
C GLY A 319 11.16 -4.93 -5.84
N ALA A 320 11.73 -4.16 -6.77
CA ALA A 320 12.09 -4.61 -8.11
C ALA A 320 13.37 -5.44 -8.11
N GLY A 321 14.32 -5.08 -7.24
CA GLY A 321 15.60 -5.77 -7.09
C GLY A 321 16.57 -5.56 -8.26
N GLU A 322 17.85 -5.92 -8.02
CA GLU A 322 18.96 -5.52 -8.90
C GLU A 322 18.82 -5.99 -10.35
N ARG A 323 18.29 -7.21 -10.56
CA ARG A 323 18.16 -7.76 -11.90
C ARG A 323 17.19 -6.94 -12.76
N VAL A 324 16.04 -6.57 -12.22
CA VAL A 324 15.04 -5.76 -12.93
C VAL A 324 15.55 -4.34 -13.11
N ILE A 325 16.15 -3.75 -12.07
CA ILE A 325 16.75 -2.42 -12.16
C ILE A 325 17.74 -2.36 -13.32
N ARG A 326 18.67 -3.30 -13.44
CA ARG A 326 19.64 -3.32 -14.56
C ARG A 326 18.96 -3.42 -15.94
N GLN A 327 17.85 -4.16 -16.04
CA GLN A 327 17.07 -4.23 -17.29
C GLN A 327 16.38 -2.90 -17.60
N ILE A 328 15.83 -2.22 -16.58
CA ILE A 328 15.26 -0.88 -16.72
C ILE A 328 16.33 0.10 -17.20
N LEU A 329 17.50 0.10 -16.58
CA LEU A 329 18.58 1.03 -16.94
C LEU A 329 19.14 0.75 -18.34
N ALA A 330 19.04 -0.48 -18.84
CA ALA A 330 19.40 -0.82 -20.22
C ALA A 330 18.51 -0.10 -21.26
N LEU A 331 17.29 0.30 -20.89
CA LEU A 331 16.44 1.16 -21.73
C LEU A 331 16.96 2.60 -21.82
N SER A 332 17.92 2.97 -20.97
CA SER A 332 18.46 4.33 -20.81
C SER A 332 17.39 5.41 -20.62
N PRO A 333 16.41 5.22 -19.70
CA PRO A 333 15.35 6.20 -19.51
C PRO A 333 15.91 7.53 -19.02
N ARG A 334 15.36 8.64 -19.52
CA ARG A 334 15.65 9.98 -18.99
C ARG A 334 15.18 10.11 -17.55
N THR A 335 14.00 9.55 -17.26
CA THR A 335 13.38 9.59 -15.94
C THR A 335 12.89 8.18 -15.56
N LEU A 336 13.20 7.74 -14.34
CA LEU A 336 12.60 6.56 -13.71
C LEU A 336 11.77 7.01 -12.51
N ILE A 337 10.49 6.64 -12.50
CA ILE A 337 9.58 6.85 -11.37
C ILE A 337 9.35 5.53 -10.66
N TYR A 338 9.54 5.53 -9.34
CA TYR A 338 9.33 4.39 -8.48
C TYR A 338 8.19 4.71 -7.51
N VAL A 339 7.08 3.97 -7.62
CA VAL A 339 5.97 3.97 -6.65
C VAL A 339 6.19 2.81 -5.68
N ALA A 340 6.11 3.06 -4.38
CA ALA A 340 6.47 2.07 -3.37
C ALA A 340 5.58 2.12 -2.12
N CYS A 341 5.03 0.97 -1.77
CA CYS A 341 4.30 0.76 -0.51
C CYS A 341 5.18 0.23 0.64
N ASP A 342 6.46 -0.11 0.37
CA ASP A 342 7.44 -0.58 1.35
C ASP A 342 8.70 0.30 1.33
N PRO A 343 8.97 1.08 2.39
CA PRO A 343 10.11 2.00 2.44
C PRO A 343 11.47 1.29 2.50
N ALA A 344 11.52 0.05 3.01
CA ALA A 344 12.77 -0.70 3.08
C ALA A 344 13.17 -1.23 1.70
N ALA A 345 12.21 -1.69 0.91
CA ALA A 345 12.42 -2.07 -0.48
C ALA A 345 12.87 -0.87 -1.32
N LEU A 346 12.14 0.25 -1.23
CA LEU A 346 12.51 1.49 -1.93
C LEU A 346 13.95 1.93 -1.59
N ALA A 347 14.33 1.91 -0.30
CA ALA A 347 15.67 2.31 0.11
C ALA A 347 16.77 1.36 -0.40
N ARG A 348 16.53 0.04 -0.45
CA ARG A 348 17.48 -0.92 -1.06
C ARG A 348 17.65 -0.69 -2.56
N ASP A 349 16.54 -0.51 -3.25
CA ASP A 349 16.53 -0.32 -4.69
C ASP A 349 17.11 1.05 -5.09
N THR A 350 16.92 2.06 -4.23
CA THR A 350 17.63 3.36 -4.32
C THR A 350 19.14 3.15 -4.28
N GLU A 351 19.67 2.38 -3.30
CA GLU A 351 21.11 2.11 -3.24
C GLU A 351 21.65 1.46 -4.51
N ILE A 352 20.89 0.55 -5.11
CA ILE A 352 21.24 -0.10 -6.36
C ILE A 352 21.29 0.92 -7.51
N LEU A 353 20.26 1.76 -7.65
CA LEU A 353 20.18 2.80 -8.68
C LEU A 353 21.36 3.78 -8.60
N GLU A 354 21.71 4.20 -7.38
CA GLU A 354 22.84 5.12 -7.11
C GLU A 354 24.20 4.54 -7.52
N ARG A 355 24.34 3.20 -7.54
CA ARG A 355 25.53 2.50 -8.06
C ARG A 355 25.60 2.45 -9.59
N PHE A 356 24.49 2.64 -10.29
CA PHE A 356 24.39 2.56 -11.75
C PHE A 356 24.05 3.91 -12.40
N ASP A 357 24.58 5.00 -11.84
CA ASP A 357 24.47 6.37 -12.38
C ASP A 357 23.05 6.93 -12.46
N TYR A 358 22.11 6.44 -11.65
CA TYR A 358 20.81 7.08 -11.45
C TYR A 358 20.68 7.60 -10.04
N SER A 359 20.49 8.92 -9.89
CA SER A 359 20.37 9.57 -8.59
C SER A 359 18.92 9.89 -8.26
N LEU A 360 18.57 9.75 -6.97
CA LEU A 360 17.31 10.24 -6.41
C LEU A 360 17.25 11.77 -6.52
N ASP A 361 16.33 12.26 -7.34
CA ASP A 361 16.09 13.70 -7.60
C ASP A 361 14.90 14.24 -6.80
N GLY A 362 13.93 13.38 -6.51
CA GLY A 362 12.74 13.77 -5.76
C GLY A 362 12.12 12.59 -5.04
N LEU A 363 11.56 12.85 -3.86
CA LEU A 363 10.82 11.88 -3.07
C LEU A 363 9.62 12.56 -2.43
N ARG A 364 8.44 11.96 -2.60
CA ARG A 364 7.21 12.33 -1.88
C ARG A 364 6.66 11.10 -1.18
N ALA A 365 6.02 11.30 -0.05
CA ALA A 365 5.36 10.24 0.69
C ALA A 365 3.95 10.67 1.07
N PHE A 366 3.01 9.74 1.03
CA PHE A 366 1.58 9.97 1.20
C PHE A 366 0.99 9.03 2.24
N ASP A 367 0.13 9.57 3.09
CA ASP A 367 -0.68 8.78 4.02
C ASP A 367 -1.94 8.25 3.32
N LEU A 368 -1.76 7.31 2.39
CA LEU A 368 -2.88 6.64 1.68
C LEU A 368 -3.55 5.53 2.48
N PHE A 369 -3.01 5.20 3.66
CA PHE A 369 -3.56 4.20 4.56
C PHE A 369 -3.56 4.72 6.00
N PRO A 370 -4.29 5.83 6.27
CA PRO A 370 -4.35 6.39 7.60
C PRO A 370 -4.94 5.36 8.57
N MET A 371 -4.57 5.46 9.85
CA MET A 371 -4.84 4.46 10.90
C MET A 371 -4.07 3.13 10.78
N THR A 372 -3.24 2.97 9.75
CA THR A 372 -2.37 1.80 9.56
C THR A 372 -0.90 2.21 9.49
N GLN A 373 -0.01 1.24 9.56
CA GLN A 373 1.42 1.47 9.40
C GLN A 373 1.89 1.64 7.96
N HIS A 374 1.04 1.39 6.97
CA HIS A 374 1.41 1.46 5.55
C HIS A 374 1.63 2.91 5.10
N ILE A 375 2.57 3.08 4.18
CA ILE A 375 2.99 4.37 3.62
C ILE A 375 3.18 4.16 2.14
N GLU A 376 2.74 5.11 1.33
CA GLU A 376 3.02 5.11 -0.11
C GLU A 376 4.04 6.18 -0.41
N SER A 377 5.02 5.88 -1.26
CA SER A 377 6.06 6.83 -1.68
C SER A 377 6.16 6.87 -3.19
N VAL A 378 6.44 8.05 -3.75
CA VAL A 378 6.75 8.25 -5.16
C VAL A 378 8.13 8.89 -5.24
N ALA A 379 9.07 8.19 -5.85
CA ALA A 379 10.45 8.63 -6.01
C ALA A 379 10.78 8.85 -7.49
N ARG A 380 11.55 9.89 -7.78
CA ARG A 380 12.09 10.20 -9.10
C ARG A 380 13.59 9.95 -9.10
N PHE A 381 14.03 9.22 -10.11
CA PHE A 381 15.43 9.01 -10.41
C PHE A 381 15.76 9.55 -11.79
N ILE A 382 16.88 10.25 -11.88
CA ILE A 382 17.43 10.78 -13.14
C ILE A 382 18.84 10.26 -13.32
N ARG A 383 19.27 10.14 -14.57
CA ARG A 383 20.66 9.79 -14.86
C ARG A 383 21.58 10.92 -14.41
N ARG A 384 22.67 10.59 -13.70
CA ARG A 384 23.76 11.52 -13.43
C ARG A 384 24.39 11.93 -14.75
N GLY A 385 24.44 13.23 -14.99
CA GLY A 385 24.97 13.84 -16.22
C GLY A 385 26.45 13.57 -16.46
#